data_AF-A0A7S1BT77-F1
#
_entry.id   AF-A0A7S1BT77-F1
#
_cell.length_a   1.000
_cell.length_b   1.000
_cell.length_c   1.000
_cell.angle_alpha   90.00
_cell.angle_beta   90.00
_cell.angle_gamma   90.00
#
_symmetry.space_group_name_H-M   'P 1'
#
loop_
_entity.id
_entity.type
_entity.pdbx_description
1 polymer ?
#
loop_
_entity_poly.entity_id
_entity_poly.type
_entity_poly.pdbx_seq_one_letter_code
_entity_poly.pdbx_strand_id
1 'polypeptide(L)'
;AAAAYARTEDPEERRAAVAALETHLGPDLAQTALEEIARRAVDAPAFPDEAMVEVTLFPGEDGGRRGHAVLVRPGTLRRLAAVRWLTHRPRHLPSGLAAAVDLLRRLLRADARGDDGAVAAAQLLVVRHFDRETAAAAVREAGGKEGAPPRVRRAAEEYAALFAWLEARLALGLWQEAMMQNLDAPPRPEGLKEEQDWNEAERDVAARRRKMQWEKRCHTAAAAVAEATERSIEAWITVLEFPGGWMRLEVEEGEAVDAGEREVQEAVRRHGLA
;
A
#
# COMPACT_ATOMS: atom_id res chain seq x y z
N ALA A 1 -8.26 9.25 21.79
CA ALA A 1 -7.31 8.62 22.73
C ALA A 1 -5.97 9.35 22.74
N ALA A 2 -5.02 9.07 21.85
CA ALA A 2 -3.70 9.73 21.79
C ALA A 2 -3.71 11.28 21.86
N ALA A 3 -4.55 11.92 21.03
CA ALA A 3 -4.68 13.37 20.99
C ALA A 3 -5.43 13.98 22.19
N ALA A 4 -6.24 13.17 22.90
CA ALA A 4 -6.92 13.56 24.12
C ALA A 4 -5.97 13.43 25.32
N TYR A 5 -5.22 12.32 25.41
CA TYR A 5 -4.17 12.09 26.40
C TYR A 5 -3.13 13.23 26.44
N ALA A 6 -2.70 13.71 25.27
CA ALA A 6 -1.73 14.80 25.15
C ALA A 6 -2.27 16.18 25.57
N ARG A 7 -3.59 16.39 25.54
CA ARG A 7 -4.23 17.71 25.73
C ARG A 7 -4.95 17.84 27.06
N THR A 8 -5.25 16.72 27.73
CA THR A 8 -5.96 16.72 29.00
C THR A 8 -4.99 16.63 30.17
N GLU A 9 -5.23 17.46 31.19
CA GLU A 9 -4.56 17.36 32.50
C GLU A 9 -5.36 16.49 33.47
N ASP A 10 -6.59 16.09 33.08
CA ASP A 10 -7.46 15.25 33.90
C ASP A 10 -6.92 13.81 33.99
N PRO A 11 -6.61 13.31 35.20
CA PRO A 11 -6.12 11.95 35.42
C PRO A 11 -7.09 10.84 34.99
N GLU A 12 -8.41 11.10 35.00
CA GLU A 12 -9.42 10.11 34.60
C GLU A 12 -9.55 10.02 33.08
N GLU A 13 -9.55 11.15 32.37
CA GLU A 13 -9.53 11.16 30.91
C GLU A 13 -8.23 10.58 30.35
N ARG A 14 -7.09 10.79 31.03
CA ARG A 14 -5.83 10.12 30.68
C ARG A 14 -5.95 8.61 30.81
N ARG A 15 -6.50 8.11 31.92
CA ARG A 15 -6.71 6.66 32.13
C ARG A 15 -7.66 6.06 31.10
N ALA A 16 -8.75 6.75 30.75
CA ALA A 16 -9.66 6.32 29.70
C ALA A 16 -8.99 6.29 28.31
N ALA A 17 -8.13 7.27 28.01
CA ALA A 17 -7.37 7.31 26.77
C ALA A 17 -6.29 6.20 26.70
N VAL A 18 -5.66 5.86 27.83
CA VAL A 18 -4.72 4.73 27.95
C VAL A 18 -5.44 3.41 27.73
N ALA A 19 -6.54 3.15 28.45
CA ALA A 19 -7.33 1.93 28.29
C ALA A 19 -7.84 1.75 26.85
N ALA A 20 -8.24 2.84 26.19
CA ALA A 20 -8.61 2.82 24.78
C ALA A 20 -7.43 2.47 23.85
N LEU A 21 -6.22 2.96 24.14
CA LEU A 21 -5.01 2.61 23.39
C LEU A 21 -4.59 1.15 23.62
N GLU A 22 -4.66 0.67 24.86
CA GLU A 22 -4.37 -0.73 25.23
C GLU A 22 -5.33 -1.70 24.56
N THR A 23 -6.62 -1.35 24.47
CA THR A 23 -7.64 -2.14 23.78
C THR A 23 -7.35 -2.28 22.29
N HIS A 24 -6.68 -1.30 21.68
CA HIS A 24 -6.42 -1.27 20.23
C HIS A 24 -5.02 -1.72 19.83
N LEU A 25 -4.04 -1.61 20.73
CA LEU A 25 -2.62 -1.85 20.44
C LEU A 25 -2.00 -2.94 21.34
N GLY A 26 -2.64 -3.31 22.45
CA GLY A 26 -2.05 -4.13 23.51
C GLY A 26 -1.27 -3.29 24.54
N PRO A 27 -1.09 -3.79 25.77
CA PRO A 27 -0.53 -3.03 26.90
C PRO A 27 0.90 -2.52 26.65
N ASP A 28 1.78 -3.34 26.10
CA ASP A 28 3.19 -2.98 25.86
C ASP A 28 3.36 -1.89 24.79
N LEU A 29 2.46 -1.89 23.79
CA LEU A 29 2.47 -0.92 22.68
C LEU A 29 1.76 0.38 23.04
N ALA A 30 0.78 0.35 23.93
CA ALA A 30 0.09 1.53 24.44
C ALA A 30 1.03 2.40 25.29
N GLN A 31 1.80 1.79 26.21
CA GLN A 31 2.76 2.50 27.06
C GLN A 31 3.83 3.23 26.23
N THR A 32 4.40 2.53 25.23
CA THR A 32 5.43 3.09 24.34
C THR A 32 4.87 4.21 23.45
N ALA A 33 3.63 4.06 22.96
CA ALA A 33 2.97 5.11 22.17
C ALA A 33 2.70 6.37 23.02
N LEU A 34 2.30 6.21 24.28
CA LEU A 34 2.01 7.29 25.21
C LEU A 34 3.25 8.09 25.61
N GLU A 35 4.37 7.41 25.90
CA GLU A 35 5.66 8.06 26.21
C GLU A 35 6.17 8.90 25.03
N GLU A 36 5.97 8.43 23.80
CA GLU A 36 6.38 9.17 22.61
C GLU A 36 5.41 10.32 22.25
N ILE A 37 4.10 10.13 22.44
CA ILE A 37 3.10 11.18 22.27
C ILE A 37 3.37 12.31 23.27
N ALA A 38 3.66 12.00 24.53
CA ALA A 38 4.04 12.98 25.54
C ALA A 38 5.34 13.72 25.16
N ARG A 39 6.28 13.03 24.51
CA ARG A 39 7.54 13.60 24.03
C ARG A 39 7.39 14.52 22.80
N ARG A 40 6.36 14.32 21.96
CA ARG A 40 6.16 15.05 20.68
C ARG A 40 4.93 15.95 20.63
N ALA A 41 4.08 15.94 21.65
CA ALA A 41 2.98 16.90 21.79
C ALA A 41 3.44 18.37 21.78
N VAL A 42 4.75 18.59 21.97
CA VAL A 42 5.39 19.90 21.88
C VAL A 42 5.54 20.41 20.43
N ASP A 43 5.49 19.55 19.39
CA ASP A 43 5.87 19.95 18.01
C ASP A 43 5.02 19.38 16.84
N ALA A 44 3.87 18.72 17.09
CA ALA A 44 3.11 18.11 15.98
C ALA A 44 2.13 19.11 15.31
N PRO A 45 2.30 19.45 14.01
CA PRO A 45 1.31 20.24 13.29
C PRO A 45 0.00 19.45 13.14
N ALA A 46 -1.13 20.16 13.23
CA ALA A 46 -2.46 19.59 13.04
C ALA A 46 -2.56 18.94 11.65
N PHE A 47 -2.96 17.67 11.60
CA PHE A 47 -3.29 17.01 10.34
C PHE A 47 -4.61 17.58 9.80
N PRO A 48 -4.69 18.04 8.55
CA PRO A 48 -5.92 18.56 7.98
C PRO A 48 -7.00 17.47 7.88
N ASP A 49 -8.26 17.90 7.97
CA ASP A 49 -9.45 17.04 7.99
C ASP A 49 -9.70 16.28 6.68
N GLU A 50 -8.99 16.61 5.60
CA GLU A 50 -8.83 15.83 4.38
C GLU A 50 -7.45 16.20 3.79
N ALA A 51 -6.70 15.23 3.25
CA ALA A 51 -5.52 15.54 2.46
C ALA A 51 -5.62 14.88 1.09
N MET A 52 -5.64 15.71 0.06
CA MET A 52 -5.32 15.29 -1.29
C MET A 52 -3.88 14.81 -1.30
N VAL A 53 -3.67 13.51 -1.49
CA VAL A 53 -2.32 13.00 -1.69
C VAL A 53 -2.15 12.79 -3.18
N GLU A 54 -1.21 13.53 -3.76
CA GLU A 54 -0.73 13.22 -5.09
C GLU A 54 0.06 11.93 -5.01
N VAL A 55 -0.54 10.86 -5.50
CA VAL A 55 0.13 9.58 -5.64
C VAL A 55 0.61 9.51 -7.06
N THR A 56 1.93 9.54 -7.23
CA THR A 56 2.55 9.14 -8.48
C THR A 56 2.32 7.65 -8.62
N LEU A 57 1.25 7.27 -9.32
CA LEU A 57 0.94 5.87 -9.57
C LEU A 57 2.06 5.23 -10.40
N PHE A 58 2.71 6.00 -11.28
CA PHE A 58 3.69 5.49 -12.24
C PHE A 58 4.84 6.49 -12.50
N PRO A 59 6.12 6.06 -12.51
CA PRO A 59 7.19 6.83 -13.13
C PRO A 59 6.97 6.82 -14.65
N GLY A 60 6.75 7.99 -15.27
CA GLY A 60 6.71 8.10 -16.73
C GLY A 60 8.11 8.00 -17.35
N GLU A 61 8.22 7.39 -18.53
CA GLU A 61 9.49 7.20 -19.27
C GLU A 61 10.23 8.52 -19.58
N ASP A 62 9.51 9.65 -19.60
CA ASP A 62 10.09 10.98 -19.85
C ASP A 62 10.59 11.71 -18.59
N GLY A 63 10.61 11.04 -17.43
CA GLY A 63 10.87 11.71 -16.13
C GLY A 63 9.72 12.61 -15.67
N GLY A 64 8.63 12.69 -16.43
CA GLY A 64 7.37 13.31 -16.03
C GLY A 64 6.60 12.41 -15.07
N ARG A 65 6.40 12.88 -13.84
CA ARG A 65 5.51 12.22 -12.86
C ARG A 65 4.07 12.47 -13.29
N ARG A 66 3.37 11.47 -13.86
CA ARG A 66 1.90 11.51 -13.91
C ARG A 66 1.39 11.09 -12.53
N GLY A 67 1.15 12.08 -11.68
CA GLY A 67 0.48 11.90 -10.41
C GLY A 67 -1.03 11.90 -10.60
N HIS A 68 -1.71 10.87 -10.09
CA HIS A 68 -3.14 10.99 -9.84
C HIS A 68 -3.31 11.50 -8.42
N ALA A 69 -3.97 12.65 -8.28
CA ALA A 69 -4.39 13.13 -6.98
C ALA A 69 -5.54 12.24 -6.50
N VAL A 70 -5.28 11.48 -5.44
CA VAL A 70 -6.28 10.60 -4.85
C VAL A 70 -6.59 11.09 -3.45
N LEU A 71 -7.88 11.17 -3.14
CA LEU A 71 -8.33 11.60 -1.83
C LEU A 71 -8.18 10.44 -0.85
N VAL A 72 -7.27 10.60 0.12
CA VAL A 72 -7.04 9.59 1.16
C VAL A 72 -7.71 10.06 2.43
N ARG A 73 -8.56 9.20 3.01
CA ARG A 73 -9.28 9.52 4.25
C ARG A 73 -8.30 9.84 5.39
N PRO A 74 -8.63 10.80 6.29
CA PRO A 74 -7.76 11.18 7.41
C PRO A 74 -7.43 10.03 8.36
N GLY A 75 -8.38 9.12 8.56
CA GLY A 75 -8.16 7.91 9.37
C GLY A 75 -7.09 7.01 8.78
N THR A 76 -7.00 6.94 7.45
CA THR A 76 -5.98 6.18 6.72
C THR A 76 -4.63 6.88 6.80
N LEU A 77 -4.57 8.20 6.63
CA LEU A 77 -3.33 8.97 6.77
C LEU A 77 -2.70 8.86 8.16
N ARG A 78 -3.53 8.90 9.21
CA ARG A 78 -3.08 8.67 10.58
C ARG A 78 -2.47 7.27 10.77
N ARG A 79 -3.06 6.24 10.15
CA ARG A 79 -2.53 4.87 10.17
C ARG A 79 -1.23 4.75 9.39
N LEU A 80 -1.12 5.38 8.22
CA LEU A 80 0.12 5.45 7.44
C LEU A 80 1.25 6.11 8.25
N ALA A 81 0.95 7.22 8.93
CA ALA A 81 1.90 7.90 9.81
C ALA A 81 2.34 7.02 10.99
N ALA A 82 1.42 6.25 11.57
CA ALA A 82 1.74 5.30 12.63
C ALA A 82 2.68 4.18 12.14
N VAL A 83 2.44 3.61 10.95
CA VAL A 83 3.34 2.60 10.38
C VAL A 83 4.71 3.21 10.10
N ARG A 84 4.78 4.39 9.48
CA ARG A 84 6.04 5.12 9.26
C ARG A 84 6.82 5.36 10.56
N TRP A 85 6.11 5.68 11.64
CA TRP A 85 6.75 5.88 12.94
C TRP A 85 7.35 4.58 13.46
N LEU A 86 6.63 3.47 13.34
CA LEU A 86 7.11 2.13 13.74
C LEU A 86 8.28 1.65 12.90
N THR A 87 8.41 2.07 11.64
CA THR A 87 9.55 1.71 10.79
C THR A 87 10.80 2.55 11.01
N HIS A 88 10.71 3.65 11.76
CA HIS A 88 11.85 4.54 11.96
C HIS A 88 12.95 3.94 12.86
N ARG A 89 12.63 2.95 13.70
CA ARG A 89 13.59 2.29 14.59
C ARG A 89 13.58 0.78 14.38
N PRO A 90 14.75 0.12 14.20
CA PRO A 90 14.83 -1.32 13.94
C PRO A 90 14.02 -2.17 14.92
N ARG A 91 14.17 -1.95 16.23
CA ARG A 91 13.46 -2.67 17.29
C ARG A 91 11.92 -2.67 17.18
N HIS A 92 11.34 -1.73 16.43
CA HIS A 92 9.89 -1.61 16.25
C HIS A 92 9.41 -2.16 14.90
N LEU A 93 10.32 -2.60 14.03
CA LEU A 93 9.99 -3.18 12.73
C LEU A 93 9.00 -4.36 12.81
N PRO A 94 9.07 -5.29 13.79
CA PRO A 94 8.08 -6.36 13.92
C PRO A 94 6.66 -5.82 14.17
N SER A 95 6.53 -4.79 15.02
CA SER A 95 5.26 -4.11 15.27
C SER A 95 4.81 -3.29 14.06
N GLY A 96 5.75 -2.66 13.35
CA GLY A 96 5.50 -1.97 12.09
C GLY A 96 4.94 -2.91 11.02
N LEU A 97 5.50 -4.12 10.91
CA LEU A 97 5.03 -5.15 9.99
C LEU A 97 3.58 -5.55 10.30
N ALA A 98 3.26 -5.82 11.58
CA ALA A 98 1.90 -6.15 11.99
C ALA A 98 0.92 -5.00 11.68
N ALA A 99 1.32 -3.76 11.93
CA ALA A 99 0.51 -2.58 11.62
C ALA A 99 0.33 -2.36 10.11
N ALA A 100 1.37 -2.62 9.31
CA ALA A 100 1.30 -2.55 7.85
C ALA A 100 0.32 -3.60 7.29
N VAL A 101 0.36 -4.84 7.80
CA VAL A 101 -0.57 -5.91 7.43
C VAL A 101 -2.01 -5.57 7.79
N ASP A 102 -2.28 -5.08 9.02
CA ASP A 102 -3.63 -4.66 9.40
C ASP A 102 -4.16 -3.54 8.50
N LEU A 103 -3.29 -2.57 8.17
CA LEU A 103 -3.65 -1.48 7.27
C LEU A 103 -3.95 -1.99 5.86
N LEU A 104 -3.09 -2.85 5.28
CA LEU A 104 -3.32 -3.44 3.96
C LEU A 104 -4.60 -4.26 3.91
N ARG A 105 -4.92 -5.06 4.94
CA ARG A 105 -6.20 -5.78 5.04
C ARG A 105 -7.40 -4.84 4.99
N ARG A 106 -7.33 -3.71 5.70
CA ARG A 106 -8.42 -2.71 5.70
C ARG A 106 -8.57 -2.05 4.34
N LEU A 107 -7.45 -1.73 3.68
CA LEU A 107 -7.44 -1.12 2.35
C LEU A 107 -7.95 -2.10 1.29
N LEU A 108 -7.55 -3.37 1.34
CA LEU A 108 -8.12 -4.44 0.50
C LEU A 108 -9.65 -4.52 0.63
N ARG A 109 -10.17 -4.50 1.86
CA ARG A 109 -11.62 -4.50 2.11
C ARG A 109 -12.32 -3.21 1.68
N ALA A 110 -11.59 -2.11 1.54
CA ALA A 110 -12.10 -0.84 1.06
C ALA A 110 -12.12 -0.82 -0.48
N ASP A 111 -11.06 -1.29 -1.14
CA ASP A 111 -11.02 -1.50 -2.60
C ASP A 111 -12.16 -2.43 -3.05
N ALA A 112 -12.38 -3.54 -2.32
CA ALA A 112 -13.52 -4.44 -2.57
C ALA A 112 -14.90 -3.77 -2.44
N ARG A 113 -14.98 -2.60 -1.80
CA ARG A 113 -16.21 -1.78 -1.69
C ARG A 113 -16.25 -0.61 -2.68
N GLY A 114 -15.27 -0.52 -3.59
CA GLY A 114 -15.17 0.57 -4.57
C GLY A 114 -14.57 1.86 -4.01
N ASP A 115 -13.74 1.79 -2.97
CA ASP A 115 -13.00 2.96 -2.46
C ASP A 115 -11.73 3.19 -3.30
N ASP A 116 -11.81 4.08 -4.28
CA ASP A 116 -10.68 4.43 -5.17
C ASP A 116 -9.44 4.93 -4.40
N GLY A 117 -9.63 5.46 -3.18
CA GLY A 117 -8.55 5.90 -2.29
C GLY A 117 -7.73 4.75 -1.69
N ALA A 118 -8.24 3.53 -1.72
CA ALA A 118 -7.64 2.41 -1.02
C ALA A 118 -6.34 1.91 -1.67
N VAL A 119 -6.34 1.76 -3.00
CA VAL A 119 -5.15 1.30 -3.76
C VAL A 119 -4.04 2.34 -3.67
N ALA A 120 -4.37 3.62 -3.82
CA ALA A 120 -3.42 4.72 -3.69
C ALA A 120 -2.80 4.78 -2.29
N ALA A 121 -3.60 4.59 -1.23
CA ALA A 121 -3.10 4.53 0.14
C ALA A 121 -2.21 3.30 0.38
N ALA A 122 -2.53 2.15 -0.23
CA ALA A 122 -1.71 0.94 -0.13
C ALA A 122 -0.35 1.12 -0.82
N GLN A 123 -0.32 1.79 -1.97
CA GLN A 123 0.93 2.17 -2.63
C GLN A 123 1.77 3.12 -1.79
N LEU A 124 1.16 4.14 -1.18
CA LEU A 124 1.88 5.06 -0.29
C LEU A 124 2.53 4.33 0.88
N LEU A 125 1.81 3.37 1.49
CA LEU A 125 2.37 2.52 2.53
C LEU A 125 3.60 1.77 2.02
N VAL A 126 3.47 1.08 0.90
CA VAL A 126 4.50 0.18 0.39
C VAL A 126 5.73 0.92 -0.14
N VAL A 127 5.51 1.96 -0.96
CA VAL A 127 6.60 2.70 -1.63
C VAL A 127 7.35 3.61 -0.66
N ARG A 128 6.67 4.20 0.33
CA ARG A 128 7.28 5.22 1.20
C ARG A 128 7.59 4.76 2.61
N HIS A 129 6.94 3.71 3.10
CA HIS A 129 6.93 3.44 4.55
C HIS A 129 7.29 2.02 4.92
N PHE A 130 7.01 1.04 4.07
CA PHE A 130 7.20 -0.37 4.38
C PHE A 130 7.38 -1.17 3.10
N ASP A 131 8.61 -1.39 2.62
CA ASP A 131 8.87 -2.21 1.43
C ASP A 131 9.19 -3.69 1.79
N ARG A 132 9.50 -4.53 0.78
CA ARG A 132 9.86 -5.94 1.00
C ARG A 132 11.13 -6.09 1.85
N GLU A 133 12.11 -5.20 1.69
CA GLU A 133 13.35 -5.24 2.47
C GLU A 133 13.11 -4.91 3.94
N THR A 134 12.24 -3.94 4.19
CA THR A 134 11.78 -3.53 5.53
C THR A 134 11.01 -4.68 6.20
N ALA A 135 10.16 -5.40 5.46
CA ALA A 135 9.50 -6.60 5.96
C ALA A 135 10.49 -7.72 6.31
N ALA A 136 11.47 -7.98 5.45
CA ALA A 136 12.52 -8.95 5.72
C ALA A 136 13.40 -8.53 6.93
N ALA A 137 13.66 -7.23 7.08
CA ALA A 137 14.37 -6.67 8.23
C ALA A 137 13.58 -6.86 9.53
N ALA A 138 12.25 -6.72 9.49
CA ALA A 138 11.39 -7.00 10.64
C ALA A 138 11.50 -8.46 11.12
N VAL A 139 11.54 -9.42 10.18
CA VAL A 139 11.74 -10.84 10.51
C VAL A 139 13.12 -11.08 11.13
N ARG A 140 14.18 -10.50 10.56
CA ARG A 140 15.55 -10.63 11.10
C ARG A 140 15.67 -10.03 12.49
N GLU A 141 15.12 -8.83 12.70
CA GLU A 141 15.13 -8.15 13.99
C GLU A 141 14.39 -8.96 15.05
N ALA A 142 13.24 -9.53 14.71
CA ALA A 142 12.48 -10.36 15.63
C ALA A 142 13.17 -11.69 15.94
N GLY A 143 14.02 -12.18 15.03
CA GLY A 143 14.57 -13.53 15.10
C GLY A 143 15.76 -13.73 16.00
N GLY A 144 16.54 -12.69 16.33
CA GLY A 144 17.70 -12.83 17.20
C GLY A 144 18.57 -14.06 16.85
N LYS A 145 18.89 -14.88 17.85
CA LYS A 145 19.63 -16.15 17.66
C LYS A 145 18.73 -17.38 17.45
N GLU A 146 17.45 -17.29 17.81
CA GLU A 146 16.54 -18.45 17.93
C GLU A 146 15.54 -18.56 16.78
N GLY A 147 15.53 -17.58 15.87
CA GLY A 147 14.57 -17.46 14.78
C GLY A 147 13.37 -16.60 15.13
N ALA A 148 12.71 -16.04 14.11
CA ALA A 148 11.60 -15.11 14.29
C ALA A 148 10.38 -15.82 14.94
N PRO A 149 9.71 -15.17 15.91
CA PRO A 149 8.49 -15.70 16.50
C PRO A 149 7.45 -16.06 15.42
N PRO A 150 6.66 -17.14 15.59
CA PRO A 150 5.66 -17.58 14.62
C PRO A 150 4.73 -16.45 14.15
N ARG A 151 4.30 -15.58 15.08
CA ARG A 151 3.45 -14.41 14.77
C ARG A 151 4.08 -13.45 13.76
N VAL A 152 5.40 -13.25 13.80
CA VAL A 152 6.12 -12.32 12.91
C VAL A 152 6.34 -12.96 11.55
N ARG A 153 6.66 -14.26 11.51
CA ARG A 153 6.75 -15.02 10.25
C ARG A 153 5.42 -15.01 9.50
N ARG A 154 4.33 -15.31 10.20
CA ARG A 154 2.97 -15.27 9.66
C ARG A 154 2.60 -13.88 9.13
N ALA A 155 2.94 -12.82 9.87
CA ALA A 155 2.73 -11.46 9.40
C ALA A 155 3.57 -11.13 8.15
N ALA A 156 4.78 -11.67 8.02
CA ALA A 156 5.63 -11.47 6.85
C ALA A 156 5.10 -12.20 5.60
N GLU A 157 4.63 -13.44 5.77
CA GLU A 157 3.99 -14.22 4.70
C GLU A 157 2.72 -13.54 4.21
N GLU A 158 1.89 -13.07 5.14
CA GLU A 158 0.69 -12.33 4.82
C GLU A 158 1.00 -11.00 4.14
N TYR A 159 2.01 -10.29 4.62
CA TYR A 159 2.48 -9.06 3.99
C TYR A 159 2.90 -9.34 2.54
N ALA A 160 3.64 -10.43 2.28
CA ALA A 160 4.02 -10.82 0.93
C ALA A 160 2.81 -11.13 0.04
N ALA A 161 1.78 -11.81 0.57
CA ALA A 161 0.54 -12.07 -0.17
C ALA A 161 -0.23 -10.78 -0.51
N LEU A 162 -0.35 -9.85 0.45
CA LEU A 162 -0.99 -8.55 0.24
C LEU A 162 -0.20 -7.66 -0.71
N PHE A 163 1.13 -7.73 -0.67
CA PHE A 163 2.01 -7.04 -1.59
C PHE A 163 1.85 -7.55 -3.03
N ALA A 164 1.82 -8.88 -3.23
CA ALA A 164 1.58 -9.47 -4.54
C ALA A 164 0.23 -9.03 -5.14
N TRP A 165 -0.81 -8.95 -4.32
CA TRP A 165 -2.10 -8.40 -4.72
C TRP A 165 -2.00 -6.94 -5.16
N LEU A 166 -1.26 -6.12 -4.42
CA LEU A 166 -1.07 -4.70 -4.77
C LEU A 166 -0.31 -4.54 -6.10
N GLU A 167 0.70 -5.36 -6.35
CA GLU A 167 1.42 -5.40 -7.63
C GLU A 167 0.50 -5.80 -8.78
N ALA A 168 -0.37 -6.79 -8.58
CA ALA A 168 -1.36 -7.19 -9.59
C ALA A 168 -2.37 -6.08 -9.89
N ARG A 169 -2.84 -5.35 -8.87
CA ARG A 169 -3.73 -4.19 -9.07
C ARG A 169 -3.04 -3.05 -9.81
N LEU A 170 -1.77 -2.79 -9.49
CA LEU A 170 -0.93 -1.80 -10.19
C LEU A 170 -0.74 -2.15 -11.67
N ALA A 171 -0.38 -3.41 -11.95
CA ALA A 171 -0.17 -3.89 -13.31
C ALA A 171 -1.46 -3.85 -14.13
N LEU A 172 -2.62 -4.16 -13.51
CA LEU A 172 -3.92 -3.99 -14.15
C LEU A 172 -4.21 -2.52 -14.48
N GLY A 173 -3.87 -1.58 -13.60
CA GLY A 173 -4.00 -0.15 -13.86
C GLY A 173 -3.15 0.32 -15.04
N LEU A 174 -1.90 -0.14 -15.14
CA LEU A 174 -1.02 0.12 -16.28
C LEU A 174 -1.60 -0.41 -17.59
N TRP A 175 -2.14 -1.62 -17.56
CA TRP A 175 -2.77 -2.22 -18.73
C TRP A 175 -4.01 -1.42 -19.18
N GLN A 176 -4.86 -0.99 -18.24
CA GLN A 176 -6.02 -0.16 -18.54
C GLN A 176 -5.61 1.18 -19.17
N GLU A 177 -4.57 1.85 -18.65
CA GLU A 177 -4.06 3.09 -19.23
C GLU A 177 -3.50 2.86 -20.65
N ALA A 178 -2.68 1.83 -20.85
CA ALA A 178 -2.13 1.49 -22.16
C ALA A 178 -3.24 1.20 -23.18
N MET A 179 -4.29 0.48 -22.78
CA MET A 179 -5.46 0.21 -23.61
C MET A 179 -6.20 1.51 -23.98
N MET A 180 -6.43 2.41 -23.03
CA MET A 180 -7.06 3.70 -23.30
C MET A 180 -6.24 4.57 -24.25
N GLN A 181 -4.93 4.67 -24.04
CA GLN A 181 -4.03 5.41 -24.93
C GLN A 181 -3.98 4.82 -26.35
N ASN A 182 -4.17 3.50 -26.49
CA ASN A 182 -4.26 2.83 -27.77
C ASN A 182 -5.62 3.10 -28.47
N LEU A 183 -6.72 3.13 -27.72
CA LEU A 183 -8.03 3.53 -28.25
C LEU A 183 -8.03 5.00 -28.74
N ASP A 184 -7.28 5.87 -28.08
CA ASP A 184 -7.03 7.26 -28.49
C ASP A 184 -5.97 7.39 -29.61
N ALA A 185 -5.58 6.28 -30.27
CA ALA A 185 -4.65 6.34 -31.39
C ALA A 185 -5.15 7.35 -32.44
N PRO A 186 -4.27 8.26 -32.92
CA PRO A 186 -4.69 9.33 -33.81
C PRO A 186 -5.32 8.74 -35.07
N PRO A 187 -6.42 9.34 -35.57
CA PRO A 187 -6.97 8.96 -36.86
C PRO A 187 -5.88 9.04 -37.92
N ARG A 188 -6.01 8.20 -38.96
CA ARG A 188 -5.06 8.20 -40.07
C ARG A 188 -4.90 9.63 -40.56
N PRO A 189 -3.67 10.16 -40.62
CA PRO A 189 -3.47 11.59 -40.86
C PRO A 189 -4.03 12.00 -42.22
N GLU A 190 -5.00 12.92 -42.20
CA GLU A 190 -5.51 13.61 -43.38
C GLU A 190 -4.51 14.68 -43.86
N GLY A 191 -4.66 15.18 -45.08
CA GLY A 191 -3.80 16.24 -45.62
C GLY A 191 -3.94 17.54 -44.82
N LEU A 192 -2.83 18.23 -44.57
CA LEU A 192 -2.86 19.53 -43.91
C LEU A 192 -3.36 20.61 -44.87
N LYS A 193 -4.05 21.64 -44.35
CA LYS A 193 -4.52 22.78 -45.17
C LYS A 193 -3.37 23.51 -45.88
N GLU A 194 -2.17 23.49 -45.30
CA GLU A 194 -0.94 24.09 -45.83
C GLU A 194 -0.37 23.35 -47.06
N GLU A 195 -0.89 22.16 -47.38
CA GLU A 195 -0.45 21.35 -48.53
C GLU A 195 -1.14 21.73 -49.84
N GLN A 196 -2.07 22.70 -49.81
CA GLN A 196 -2.78 23.16 -51.01
C GLN A 196 -1.83 23.82 -52.03
N ASP A 197 -0.75 24.44 -51.55
CA ASP A 197 0.25 25.12 -52.38
C ASP A 197 1.40 24.19 -52.83
N TRP A 198 1.41 22.94 -52.38
CA TRP A 198 2.49 21.99 -52.68
C TRP A 198 2.27 21.29 -54.03
N ASN A 199 3.38 21.02 -54.72
CA ASN A 199 3.32 20.19 -55.92
C ASN A 199 2.97 18.72 -55.57
N GLU A 200 2.61 17.93 -56.57
CA GLU A 200 2.14 16.55 -56.38
C GLU A 200 3.21 15.66 -55.73
N ALA A 201 4.47 15.82 -56.11
CA ALA A 201 5.58 15.05 -55.54
C ALA A 201 5.82 15.38 -54.06
N GLU A 202 5.71 16.64 -53.67
CA GLU A 202 5.82 17.10 -52.28
C GLU A 202 4.70 16.54 -51.41
N ARG A 203 3.46 16.56 -51.91
CA ARG A 203 2.29 15.97 -51.25
C ARG A 203 2.45 14.46 -51.07
N ASP A 204 2.95 13.76 -52.08
CA ASP A 204 3.22 12.32 -52.02
C ASP A 204 4.27 11.95 -50.98
N VAL A 205 5.39 12.69 -50.93
CA VAL A 205 6.46 12.47 -49.95
C VAL A 205 5.93 12.69 -48.53
N ALA A 206 5.15 13.74 -48.32
CA ALA A 206 4.59 14.05 -47.02
C ALA A 206 3.53 13.05 -46.57
N ALA A 207 2.66 12.60 -47.48
CA ALA A 207 1.68 11.55 -47.22
C ALA A 207 2.37 10.23 -46.81
N ARG A 208 3.46 9.84 -47.50
CA ARG A 208 4.26 8.66 -47.12
C ARG A 208 4.91 8.82 -45.75
N ARG A 209 5.49 9.99 -45.45
CA ARG A 209 6.12 10.26 -44.14
C ARG A 209 5.09 10.23 -43.01
N ARG A 210 3.91 10.83 -43.20
CA ARG A 210 2.81 10.79 -42.22
C ARG A 210 2.30 9.37 -42.00
N LYS A 211 2.11 8.59 -43.08
CA LYS A 211 1.75 7.18 -42.99
C LYS A 211 2.78 6.40 -42.15
N MET A 212 4.07 6.54 -42.45
CA MET A 212 5.15 5.86 -41.72
C MET A 212 5.20 6.27 -40.24
N GLN A 213 5.01 7.55 -39.94
CA GLN A 213 4.95 8.04 -38.55
C GLN A 213 3.72 7.49 -37.80
N TRP A 214 2.57 7.44 -38.46
CA TRP A 214 1.36 6.85 -37.90
C TRP A 214 1.53 5.35 -37.64
N GLU A 215 2.03 4.58 -38.62
CA GLU A 215 2.34 3.14 -38.45
C GLU A 215 3.32 2.92 -37.30
N LYS A 216 4.38 3.73 -37.20
CA LYS A 216 5.32 3.66 -36.07
C LYS A 216 4.61 3.88 -34.72
N ARG A 217 3.74 4.90 -34.62
CA ARG A 217 2.96 5.18 -33.39
C ARG A 217 2.03 4.03 -33.04
N CYS A 218 1.32 3.45 -34.03
CA CYS A 218 0.46 2.29 -33.81
C CYS A 218 1.26 1.08 -33.32
N HIS A 219 2.44 0.81 -33.91
CA HIS A 219 3.31 -0.28 -33.45
C HIS A 219 3.82 -0.06 -32.02
N THR A 220 4.24 1.17 -31.67
CA THR A 220 4.66 1.51 -30.31
C THR A 220 3.51 1.32 -29.31
N ALA A 221 2.31 1.80 -29.63
CA ALA A 221 1.14 1.65 -28.76
C ALA A 221 0.74 0.17 -28.60
N ALA A 222 0.81 -0.63 -29.67
CA ALA A 222 0.55 -2.07 -29.60
C ALA A 222 1.59 -2.81 -28.76
N ALA A 223 2.88 -2.45 -28.87
CA ALA A 223 3.94 -3.02 -28.05
C ALA A 223 3.74 -2.70 -26.56
N ALA A 224 3.40 -1.46 -26.22
CA ALA A 224 3.11 -1.05 -24.84
C ALA A 224 1.92 -1.81 -24.23
N VAL A 225 0.85 -2.02 -25.02
CA VAL A 225 -0.30 -2.84 -24.59
C VAL A 225 0.13 -4.30 -24.36
N ALA A 226 0.93 -4.87 -25.26
CA ALA A 226 1.40 -6.25 -25.12
C ALA A 226 2.24 -6.44 -23.86
N GLU A 227 3.20 -5.54 -23.60
CA GLU A 227 4.03 -5.56 -22.40
C GLU A 227 3.19 -5.40 -21.13
N ALA A 228 2.28 -4.43 -21.09
CA ALA A 228 1.40 -4.23 -19.94
C ALA A 228 0.47 -5.43 -19.71
N THR A 229 0.06 -6.13 -20.78
CA THR A 229 -0.75 -7.35 -20.71
C THR A 229 0.04 -8.48 -20.05
N GLU A 230 1.25 -8.74 -20.53
CA GLU A 230 2.15 -9.77 -19.98
C GLU A 230 2.42 -9.52 -18.50
N ARG A 231 2.81 -8.29 -18.15
CA ARG A 231 3.07 -7.89 -16.76
C ARG A 231 1.86 -8.05 -15.85
N SER A 232 0.67 -7.68 -16.33
CA SER A 232 -0.58 -7.86 -15.59
C SER A 232 -0.88 -9.34 -15.38
N ILE A 233 -0.71 -10.18 -16.40
CA ILE A 233 -0.91 -11.64 -16.30
C ILE A 233 0.06 -12.25 -15.28
N GLU A 234 1.36 -11.97 -15.37
CA GLU A 234 2.37 -12.50 -14.44
C GLU A 234 2.09 -12.10 -12.99
N ALA A 235 1.71 -10.85 -12.77
CA ALA A 235 1.37 -10.38 -11.43
C ALA A 235 0.12 -11.08 -10.86
N TRP A 236 -0.90 -11.31 -11.70
CA TRP A 236 -2.09 -12.08 -11.27
C TRP A 236 -1.79 -13.56 -11.05
N ILE A 237 -0.92 -14.18 -11.87
CA ILE A 237 -0.46 -15.56 -11.66
C ILE A 237 0.22 -15.67 -10.29
N THR A 238 1.07 -14.69 -9.93
CA THR A 238 1.75 -14.66 -8.61
C THR A 238 0.76 -14.65 -7.45
N VAL A 239 -0.39 -13.98 -7.61
CA VAL A 239 -1.46 -13.98 -6.61
C VAL A 239 -2.19 -15.33 -6.60
N LEU A 240 -2.59 -15.85 -7.77
CA LEU A 240 -3.38 -17.08 -7.87
C LEU A 240 -2.59 -18.33 -7.46
N GLU A 241 -1.30 -18.35 -7.74
CA GLU A 241 -0.37 -19.44 -7.44
C GLU A 241 0.51 -19.13 -6.22
N PHE A 242 0.09 -18.19 -5.37
CA PHE A 242 0.87 -17.80 -4.20
C PHE A 242 1.19 -19.03 -3.32
N PRO A 243 2.46 -19.27 -2.95
CA PRO A 243 2.85 -20.46 -2.17
C PRO A 243 2.04 -20.61 -0.88
N GLY A 244 1.52 -21.81 -0.61
CA GLY A 244 0.62 -22.07 0.53
C GLY A 244 -0.83 -21.61 0.32
N GLY A 245 -1.11 -20.90 -0.78
CA GLY A 245 -2.40 -20.31 -1.12
C GLY A 245 -2.50 -18.86 -0.67
N TRP A 246 -3.04 -18.00 -1.52
CA TRP A 246 -3.18 -16.57 -1.21
C TRP A 246 -4.09 -16.35 0.00
N MET A 247 -3.55 -15.66 1.01
CA MET A 247 -4.21 -15.41 2.31
C MET A 247 -4.64 -16.67 3.07
N ARG A 248 -4.20 -17.87 2.65
CA ARG A 248 -4.33 -19.09 3.44
C ARG A 248 -3.19 -19.11 4.44
N LEU A 249 -3.45 -18.51 5.59
CA LEU A 249 -2.56 -18.69 6.72
C LEU A 249 -2.72 -20.14 7.16
N GLU A 250 -1.70 -20.98 6.98
CA GLU A 250 -1.67 -22.32 7.55
C GLU A 250 -2.01 -22.19 9.04
N VAL A 251 -3.20 -22.65 9.40
CA VAL A 251 -3.55 -22.81 10.80
C VAL A 251 -2.77 -24.04 11.22
N GLU A 252 -1.70 -23.86 11.99
CA GLU A 252 -1.23 -24.93 12.86
C GLU A 252 -2.36 -25.22 13.85
N GLU A 253 -3.37 -25.97 13.40
CA GLU A 253 -4.45 -26.52 14.21
C GLU A 253 -3.81 -27.51 15.18
N GLY A 254 -3.54 -27.11 16.42
CA GLY A 254 -3.12 -28.07 17.44
C GLY A 254 -2.71 -27.52 18.79
N GLU A 255 -1.83 -26.51 18.87
CA GLU A 255 -1.17 -26.21 20.16
C GLU A 255 -1.35 -24.77 20.67
N ALA A 256 -1.55 -23.77 19.80
CA ALA A 256 -1.53 -22.36 20.22
C ALA A 256 -2.86 -21.86 20.82
N VAL A 257 -4.00 -22.39 20.38
CA VAL A 257 -5.32 -21.98 20.89
C VAL A 257 -5.51 -22.48 22.33
N ASP A 258 -5.03 -23.69 22.60
CA ASP A 258 -5.15 -24.33 23.92
C ASP A 258 -4.19 -23.71 24.96
N ALA A 259 -3.01 -23.25 24.52
CA ALA A 259 -2.08 -22.52 25.39
C ALA A 259 -2.62 -21.13 25.76
N GLY A 260 -3.13 -20.37 24.79
CA GLY A 260 -3.68 -19.03 25.01
C GLY A 260 -4.97 -19.04 25.85
N GLU A 261 -5.88 -19.99 25.63
CA GLU A 261 -7.07 -20.13 26.47
C GLU A 261 -6.74 -20.56 27.89
N ARG A 262 -5.75 -21.46 28.09
CA ARG A 262 -5.30 -21.84 29.44
C ARG A 262 -4.66 -20.67 30.18
N GLU A 263 -3.84 -19.87 29.50
CA GLU A 263 -3.19 -18.71 30.11
C GLU A 263 -4.19 -17.62 30.51
N VAL A 264 -5.21 -17.37 29.67
CA VAL A 264 -6.31 -16.45 29.97
C VAL A 264 -7.19 -16.99 31.10
N GLN A 265 -7.55 -18.27 31.09
CA GLN A 265 -8.31 -18.88 32.18
C GLN A 265 -7.53 -18.89 33.51
N GLU A 266 -6.21 -19.04 33.47
CA GLU A 266 -5.37 -18.99 34.65
C GLU A 266 -5.18 -17.56 35.17
N ALA A 267 -5.10 -16.57 34.29
CA ALA A 267 -5.10 -15.15 34.65
C ALA A 267 -6.43 -14.73 35.30
N VAL A 268 -7.57 -15.15 34.74
CA VAL A 268 -8.90 -14.89 35.32
C VAL A 268 -9.03 -15.52 36.71
N ARG A 269 -8.49 -16.74 36.89
CA ARG A 269 -8.43 -17.42 38.21
C ARG A 269 -7.52 -16.69 39.21
N ARG A 270 -6.34 -16.23 38.79
CA ARG A 270 -5.40 -15.49 39.67
C ARG A 270 -5.93 -14.13 40.11
N HIS A 271 -6.72 -13.48 39.26
CA HIS A 271 -7.23 -12.13 39.53
C HIS A 271 -8.67 -12.11 40.08
N GLY A 272 -9.29 -13.26 40.33
CA GLY A 272 -10.62 -13.35 40.94
C GLY A 272 -11.72 -12.71 40.08
N LEU A 273 -11.57 -12.71 38.76
CA LEU A 273 -12.50 -12.10 37.80
C LEU A 273 -13.57 -13.09 37.29
N ALA A 274 -13.82 -14.17 38.05
CA ALA A 274 -14.80 -15.21 37.73
C ALA A 274 -16.17 -14.91 38.36
#